data_AF-Q7WUH3-F1
#
_entry.id   AF-Q7WUH3-F1
#
_cell.length_a   1.000
_cell.length_b   1.000
_cell.length_c   1.000
_cell.angle_alpha   90.00
_cell.angle_beta   90.00
_cell.angle_gamma   90.00
#
_symmetry.space_group_name_H-M   'P 1'
#
loop_
_entity.id
_entity.type
_entity.pdbx_description
1 polymer ?
#
loop_
_entity_poly.entity_id
_entity_poly.type
_entity_poly.pdbx_seq_one_letter_code
_entity_poly.pdbx_strand_id
1 'polypeptide(L)'
;MKKFRKHKRISNCISILLILYLTLGGLLPNNIYAQDLQSYSEKVCNTTYKAPIERPEDFLKDKEKAKEWERKEAERIEQKLERSEKEALESYKKDSVEISKYSQTRNYFYDYQIEANSREKEYKELRNAISKNKIDKPMYVYYFESPEKFAFNKVIRTENQNEISLEKFNEFKETIQNHIQDKLLPYIANKDGLQGSANKLNGETKIKIPMSELKPYKRYVFSGYSKDPLTSNSIIVKIKAKEEKTDYLVPEQGYTKFSYEFETTEKDSSNIEITLIGSGTTYLDNLSITELNSTPEILDEPEVKIPTDQEIIDAHKIYFADLNFNPSTGNTYINGMYFAPTQTNKEALDYIQKYRVEATLQYSGFKDIGTKDKEMRNYLGDPNQPKTNYVNLRSYFTGGENIMTYKKLRIYAITPDDRELLVLSVD
;
A
#
# COMPACT_ATOMS: atom_id res chain seq x y z
N MET A 1 36.71 -13.23 -67.98
CA MET A 1 36.72 -12.73 -66.58
C MET A 1 35.30 -12.35 -66.17
N LYS A 2 34.81 -12.69 -64.97
CA LYS A 2 33.41 -12.43 -64.56
C LYS A 2 33.28 -11.07 -63.83
N LYS A 3 32.23 -10.31 -64.14
CA LYS A 3 31.89 -9.03 -63.47
C LYS A 3 31.24 -9.31 -62.11
N PHE A 4 31.75 -8.72 -61.03
CA PHE A 4 31.03 -8.65 -59.75
C PHE A 4 30.16 -7.38 -59.69
N ARG A 5 28.84 -7.53 -59.80
CA ARG A 5 27.88 -6.49 -59.38
C ARG A 5 27.82 -6.47 -57.86
N LYS A 6 28.05 -5.31 -57.23
CA LYS A 6 27.70 -5.11 -55.80
C LYS A 6 26.18 -5.25 -55.64
N HIS A 7 25.72 -6.32 -55.00
CA HIS A 7 24.32 -6.42 -54.57
C HIS A 7 24.07 -5.43 -53.43
N LYS A 8 23.33 -4.36 -53.73
CA LYS A 8 22.72 -3.50 -52.70
C LYS A 8 21.64 -4.32 -52.01
N ARG A 9 21.95 -4.93 -50.85
CA ARG A 9 20.92 -5.57 -50.00
C ARG A 9 19.97 -4.47 -49.53
N ILE A 10 18.76 -4.48 -50.07
CA ILE A 10 17.65 -3.63 -49.62
C ILE A 10 17.19 -4.18 -48.27
N SER A 11 17.10 -3.32 -47.25
CA SER A 11 16.71 -3.72 -45.90
C SER A 11 15.19 -3.83 -45.81
N ASN A 12 14.65 -5.03 -46.04
CA ASN A 12 13.21 -5.30 -45.94
C ASN A 12 12.67 -5.27 -44.48
N CYS A 13 13.52 -4.95 -43.49
CA CYS A 13 13.23 -5.18 -42.07
C CYS A 13 12.48 -4.04 -41.36
N ILE A 14 12.41 -2.83 -41.91
CA ILE A 14 11.74 -1.69 -41.25
C ILE A 14 10.21 -1.78 -41.38
N SER A 15 9.71 -2.23 -42.53
CA SER A 15 8.26 -2.38 -42.80
C SER A 15 7.55 -3.41 -41.91
N ILE A 16 8.28 -4.16 -41.08
CA ILE A 16 7.74 -5.21 -40.21
C ILE A 16 7.23 -4.62 -38.87
N LEU A 17 7.69 -3.44 -38.45
CA LEU A 17 7.52 -2.97 -37.07
C LEU A 17 6.10 -2.59 -36.66
N LEU A 18 5.24 -2.20 -37.61
CA LEU A 18 3.79 -2.06 -37.41
C LEU A 18 2.98 -3.26 -37.93
N ILE A 19 3.61 -4.21 -38.63
CA ILE A 19 2.97 -5.47 -39.06
C ILE A 19 3.03 -6.51 -37.92
N LEU A 20 4.09 -6.53 -37.11
CA LEU A 20 4.26 -7.56 -36.07
C LEU A 20 3.17 -7.52 -34.99
N TYR A 21 2.66 -6.33 -34.65
CA TYR A 21 1.48 -6.14 -33.79
C TYR A 21 0.13 -6.43 -34.46
N LEU A 22 0.12 -6.84 -35.74
CA LEU A 22 -1.06 -7.15 -36.53
C LEU A 22 -1.07 -8.59 -37.12
N THR A 23 -0.10 -9.45 -36.76
CA THR A 23 0.00 -10.83 -37.31
C THR A 23 0.57 -11.90 -36.36
N LEU A 24 0.46 -11.76 -35.02
CA LEU A 24 0.88 -12.79 -34.06
C LEU A 24 -0.26 -13.13 -33.07
N GLY A 25 -1.18 -13.96 -33.55
CA GLY A 25 -2.38 -14.41 -32.85
C GLY A 25 -3.27 -15.25 -33.79
N GLY A 26 -2.68 -16.19 -34.53
CA GLY A 26 -3.33 -16.84 -35.66
C GLY A 26 -2.66 -18.15 -36.09
N LEU A 27 -2.69 -19.15 -35.22
CA LEU A 27 -2.25 -20.52 -35.53
C LEU A 27 -3.44 -21.48 -35.67
N LEU A 28 -4.15 -21.33 -36.80
CA LEU A 28 -5.00 -22.36 -37.42
C LEU A 28 -6.29 -22.76 -36.64
N PRO A 29 -7.20 -23.57 -37.23
CA PRO A 29 -7.83 -23.25 -38.51
C PRO A 29 -9.36 -23.46 -38.51
N ASN A 30 -10.09 -22.74 -39.36
CA ASN A 30 -10.87 -23.37 -40.44
C ASN A 30 -11.44 -22.37 -41.45
N ASN A 31 -11.79 -22.89 -42.63
CA ASN A 31 -12.37 -22.14 -43.75
C ASN A 31 -13.90 -22.10 -43.67
N ILE A 32 -14.54 -21.17 -44.40
CA ILE A 32 -15.53 -21.48 -45.45
C ILE A 32 -15.94 -20.19 -46.22
N TYR A 33 -15.64 -20.17 -47.52
CA TYR A 33 -16.25 -19.43 -48.66
C TYR A 33 -16.41 -17.87 -48.56
N ALA A 34 -16.14 -17.04 -49.59
CA ALA A 34 -16.48 -17.04 -51.02
C ALA A 34 -18.00 -16.86 -51.27
N GLN A 35 -18.50 -16.09 -52.26
CA GLN A 35 -17.90 -15.39 -53.41
C GLN A 35 -18.81 -14.15 -53.74
N ASP A 36 -18.50 -13.19 -54.63
CA ASP A 36 -17.39 -13.04 -55.59
C ASP A 36 -16.76 -11.62 -55.48
N LEU A 37 -16.87 -10.60 -56.36
CA LEU A 37 -17.42 -10.45 -57.72
C LEU A 37 -16.52 -9.50 -58.54
N GLN A 38 -16.21 -9.90 -59.78
CA GLN A 38 -15.35 -9.21 -60.76
C GLN A 38 -16.03 -7.93 -61.32
N SER A 39 -15.39 -6.95 -61.97
CA SER A 39 -14.47 -7.06 -63.12
C SER A 39 -14.03 -5.65 -63.65
N TYR A 40 -13.18 -5.61 -64.69
CA TYR A 40 -12.74 -4.44 -65.50
C TYR A 40 -11.93 -3.31 -64.79
N SER A 41 -10.90 -2.71 -65.41
CA SER A 41 -10.06 -3.16 -66.54
C SER A 41 -8.68 -2.45 -66.61
N GLU A 42 -7.78 -3.10 -67.36
CA GLU A 42 -6.69 -2.54 -68.17
C GLU A 42 -5.49 -1.79 -67.56
N LYS A 43 -4.38 -1.89 -68.30
CA LYS A 43 -3.08 -1.28 -67.99
C LYS A 43 -2.97 0.07 -68.68
N VAL A 44 -2.59 1.11 -67.94
CA VAL A 44 -1.91 2.28 -68.53
C VAL A 44 -0.66 2.59 -67.71
N CYS A 45 0.51 2.37 -68.30
CA CYS A 45 1.78 2.84 -67.74
C CYS A 45 1.95 4.33 -68.02
N ASN A 46 1.48 5.18 -67.10
CA ASN A 46 1.82 6.60 -67.11
C ASN A 46 2.69 6.95 -65.91
N THR A 47 3.84 7.56 -66.19
CA THR A 47 4.73 8.20 -65.20
C THR A 47 4.13 9.53 -64.74
N THR A 48 2.98 9.46 -64.08
CA THR A 48 2.33 10.63 -63.49
C THR A 48 3.07 11.02 -62.22
N TYR A 49 3.43 12.31 -62.08
CA TYR A 49 3.66 12.89 -60.76
C TYR A 49 2.36 12.75 -59.97
N LYS A 50 2.26 11.71 -59.13
CA LYS A 50 1.16 11.60 -58.18
C LYS A 50 1.33 12.76 -57.20
N ALA A 51 0.42 13.74 -57.29
CA ALA A 51 0.18 14.66 -56.18
C ALA A 51 0.06 13.83 -54.88
N PRO A 52 0.54 14.34 -53.73
CA PRO A 52 0.52 13.58 -52.49
C PRO A 52 -0.93 13.17 -52.20
N ILE A 53 -1.20 11.86 -52.32
CA ILE A 53 -2.53 11.32 -52.02
C ILE A 53 -2.70 11.52 -50.52
N GLU A 54 -3.56 12.48 -50.18
CA GLU A 54 -3.77 12.88 -48.80
C GLU A 54 -4.23 11.67 -47.99
N ARG A 55 -3.52 11.38 -46.89
CA ARG A 55 -3.83 10.25 -46.01
C ARG A 55 -5.30 10.38 -45.55
N PRO A 56 -6.13 9.32 -45.58
CA PRO A 56 -7.44 9.37 -44.95
C PRO A 56 -7.29 9.42 -43.43
N GLU A 57 -8.25 10.02 -42.72
CA GLU A 57 -8.19 10.02 -41.24
C GLU A 57 -8.28 8.60 -40.68
N ASP A 58 -9.00 7.71 -41.36
CA ASP A 58 -9.01 6.27 -41.09
C ASP A 58 -8.72 5.46 -42.37
N PHE A 59 -7.84 4.46 -42.28
CA PHE A 59 -7.58 3.48 -43.34
C PHE A 59 -8.60 2.32 -43.35
N LEU A 60 -9.40 2.16 -42.28
CA LEU A 60 -10.42 1.13 -42.10
C LEU A 60 -9.85 -0.29 -42.34
N LYS A 61 -10.19 -0.90 -43.47
CA LYS A 61 -9.75 -2.26 -43.86
C LYS A 61 -8.69 -2.26 -44.96
N ASP A 62 -8.23 -1.09 -45.43
CA ASP A 62 -7.22 -0.98 -46.50
C ASP A 62 -5.79 -1.18 -45.96
N LYS A 63 -5.52 -2.43 -45.56
CA LYS A 63 -4.26 -2.86 -44.94
C LYS A 63 -3.04 -2.59 -45.82
N GLU A 64 -3.17 -2.63 -47.14
CA GLU A 64 -2.04 -2.44 -48.05
C GLU A 64 -1.74 -0.95 -48.31
N LYS A 65 -2.74 -0.06 -48.44
CA LYS A 65 -2.46 1.39 -48.46
C LYS A 65 -1.89 1.88 -47.14
N ALA A 66 -2.38 1.37 -46.00
CA ALA A 66 -1.85 1.70 -44.67
C ALA A 66 -0.35 1.36 -44.57
N LYS A 67 0.04 0.12 -44.91
CA LYS A 67 1.44 -0.30 -44.98
C LYS A 67 2.28 0.54 -45.94
N GLU A 68 1.77 0.83 -47.15
CA GLU A 68 2.56 1.53 -48.16
C GLU A 68 2.78 3.01 -47.81
N TRP A 69 1.82 3.63 -47.11
CA TRP A 69 1.96 4.98 -46.56
C TRP A 69 2.94 4.98 -45.38
N GLU A 70 2.73 4.11 -44.39
CA GLU A 70 3.56 4.02 -43.18
C GLU A 70 5.03 3.72 -43.50
N ARG A 71 5.30 2.82 -44.46
CA ARG A 71 6.67 2.55 -44.90
C ARG A 71 7.37 3.80 -45.47
N LYS A 72 6.67 4.61 -46.27
CA LYS A 72 7.23 5.86 -46.83
C LYS A 72 7.45 6.90 -45.74
N GLU A 73 6.58 6.93 -44.75
CA GLU A 73 6.68 7.85 -43.61
C GLU A 73 7.85 7.48 -42.69
N ALA A 74 8.05 6.20 -42.40
CA ALA A 74 9.23 5.68 -41.72
C ALA A 74 10.52 6.03 -42.49
N GLU A 75 10.56 5.79 -43.82
CA GLU A 75 11.69 6.16 -44.69
C GLU A 75 11.96 7.68 -44.71
N ARG A 76 10.92 8.52 -44.52
CA ARG A 76 11.02 9.99 -44.42
C ARG A 76 11.53 10.47 -43.06
N ILE A 77 11.14 9.81 -41.98
CA ILE A 77 11.53 10.17 -40.60
C ILE A 77 12.93 9.63 -40.26
N GLU A 78 13.31 8.43 -40.70
CA GLU A 78 14.65 7.88 -40.46
C GLU A 78 15.76 8.80 -40.99
N GLN A 79 15.51 9.58 -42.05
CA GLN A 79 16.45 10.58 -42.56
C GLN A 79 16.65 11.79 -41.63
N LYS A 80 15.73 12.03 -40.69
CA LYS A 80 15.73 13.13 -39.71
C LYS A 80 16.18 12.71 -38.31
N LEU A 81 16.17 11.42 -38.01
CA LEU A 81 16.59 10.90 -36.71
C LEU A 81 18.12 10.92 -36.56
N GLU A 82 18.56 11.38 -35.39
CA GLU A 82 19.95 11.41 -34.97
C GLU A 82 20.48 10.00 -34.68
N ARG A 83 21.79 9.86 -34.44
CA ARG A 83 22.39 8.55 -34.23
C ARG A 83 21.92 7.89 -32.93
N SER A 84 21.83 8.66 -31.85
CA SER A 84 21.35 8.20 -30.55
C SER A 84 19.88 7.74 -30.61
N GLU A 85 19.03 8.50 -31.31
CA GLU A 85 17.63 8.16 -31.57
C GLU A 85 17.46 6.85 -32.34
N LYS A 86 18.33 6.60 -33.33
CA LYS A 86 18.36 5.33 -34.07
C LYS A 86 18.87 4.17 -33.20
N GLU A 87 19.88 4.40 -32.37
CA GLU A 87 20.39 3.38 -31.44
C GLU A 87 19.34 3.03 -30.36
N ALA A 88 18.60 4.01 -29.86
CA ALA A 88 17.44 3.80 -28.97
C ALA A 88 16.29 3.07 -29.68
N LEU A 89 15.98 3.42 -30.94
CA LEU A 89 14.96 2.71 -31.72
C LEU A 89 15.37 1.25 -32.02
N GLU A 90 16.63 0.96 -32.30
CA GLU A 90 17.15 -0.42 -32.46
C GLU A 90 17.24 -1.21 -31.15
N SER A 91 17.28 -0.53 -30.01
CA SER A 91 17.26 -1.14 -28.68
C SER A 91 15.82 -1.42 -28.22
N TYR A 92 14.88 -0.51 -28.50
CA TYR A 92 13.43 -0.75 -28.36
C TYR A 92 12.94 -1.97 -29.14
N LYS A 93 13.54 -2.30 -30.29
CA LYS A 93 13.23 -3.53 -31.05
C LYS A 93 13.63 -4.84 -30.35
N LYS A 94 14.46 -4.76 -29.29
CA LYS A 94 15.03 -5.92 -28.57
C LYS A 94 14.43 -6.07 -27.18
N ASP A 95 14.18 -4.96 -26.48
CA ASP A 95 13.64 -4.94 -25.10
C ASP A 95 12.34 -4.11 -25.00
N SER A 96 11.47 -4.20 -26.01
CA SER A 96 10.24 -3.39 -26.14
C SER A 96 9.36 -3.47 -24.89
N VAL A 97 9.30 -4.63 -24.23
CA VAL A 97 8.47 -4.89 -23.05
C VAL A 97 8.97 -4.10 -21.83
N GLU A 98 10.24 -4.26 -21.43
CA GLU A 98 10.76 -3.55 -20.26
C GLU A 98 10.96 -2.05 -20.52
N ILE A 99 11.25 -1.64 -21.76
CA ILE A 99 11.30 -0.21 -22.12
C ILE A 99 9.90 0.42 -22.08
N SER A 100 8.86 -0.28 -22.55
CA SER A 100 7.47 0.19 -22.42
C SER A 100 7.05 0.29 -20.96
N LYS A 101 7.29 -0.76 -20.17
CA LYS A 101 7.02 -0.82 -18.72
C LYS A 101 7.78 0.27 -17.95
N TYR A 102 9.04 0.54 -18.29
CA TYR A 102 9.79 1.65 -17.74
C TYR A 102 9.17 3.00 -18.14
N SER A 103 8.80 3.20 -19.40
CA SER A 103 8.17 4.45 -19.87
C SER A 103 6.84 4.76 -19.17
N GLN A 104 6.09 3.72 -18.79
CA GLN A 104 4.84 3.80 -18.05
C GLN A 104 5.02 4.08 -16.55
N THR A 105 6.15 3.67 -15.95
CA THR A 105 6.35 3.69 -14.48
C THR A 105 7.40 4.69 -14.00
N ARG A 106 8.29 5.17 -14.87
CA ARG A 106 9.42 6.06 -14.52
C ARG A 106 9.02 7.34 -13.77
N ASN A 107 7.80 7.86 -13.97
CA ASN A 107 7.33 9.08 -13.31
C ASN A 107 7.06 8.93 -11.80
N TYR A 108 6.89 7.70 -11.31
CA TYR A 108 6.56 7.41 -9.90
C TYR A 108 7.78 7.31 -8.97
N PHE A 109 8.99 7.40 -9.51
CA PHE A 109 10.23 7.40 -8.73
C PHE A 109 10.65 8.83 -8.35
N TYR A 110 11.56 8.96 -7.38
CA TYR A 110 12.19 10.25 -7.08
C TYR A 110 13.11 10.69 -8.21
N ASP A 111 13.23 12.01 -8.41
CA ASP A 111 13.90 12.55 -9.59
C ASP A 111 15.39 12.12 -9.66
N TYR A 112 16.08 12.02 -8.52
CA TYR A 112 17.44 11.46 -8.43
C TYR A 112 17.54 9.96 -8.80
N GLN A 113 16.48 9.18 -8.58
CA GLN A 113 16.41 7.78 -9.00
C GLN A 113 16.12 7.65 -10.49
N ILE A 114 15.36 8.60 -11.06
CA ILE A 114 15.12 8.69 -12.50
C ILE A 114 16.43 9.03 -13.22
N GLU A 115 17.15 10.06 -12.76
CA GLU A 115 18.43 10.47 -13.34
C GLU A 115 19.53 9.41 -13.24
N ALA A 116 19.56 8.64 -12.15
CA ALA A 116 20.47 7.52 -11.98
C ALA A 116 20.08 6.25 -12.77
N ASN A 117 18.90 6.20 -13.40
CA ASN A 117 18.42 5.00 -14.08
C ASN A 117 19.05 4.84 -15.47
N SER A 118 19.66 3.69 -15.75
CA SER A 118 20.30 3.41 -17.04
C SER A 118 19.35 3.47 -18.25
N ARG A 119 18.05 3.20 -18.06
CA ARG A 119 17.01 3.31 -19.11
C ARG A 119 16.53 4.73 -19.37
N GLU A 120 16.86 5.70 -18.52
CA GLU A 120 16.38 7.09 -18.65
C GLU A 120 16.89 7.76 -19.92
N LYS A 121 18.16 7.49 -20.29
CA LYS A 121 18.73 7.97 -21.56
C LYS A 121 17.96 7.42 -22.76
N GLU A 122 17.75 6.11 -22.79
CA GLU A 122 17.04 5.43 -23.87
C GLU A 122 15.60 5.92 -24.03
N TYR A 123 14.88 6.09 -22.91
CA TYR A 123 13.55 6.70 -22.90
C TYR A 123 13.55 8.14 -23.46
N LYS A 124 14.50 8.98 -23.05
CA LYS A 124 14.62 10.37 -23.53
C LYS A 124 14.85 10.42 -25.05
N GLU A 125 15.79 9.63 -25.57
CA GLU A 125 16.09 9.54 -27.01
C GLU A 125 14.88 9.01 -27.82
N LEU A 126 14.23 7.93 -27.35
CA LEU A 126 13.06 7.35 -28.00
C LEU A 126 11.86 8.31 -28.00
N ARG A 127 11.63 9.03 -26.89
CA ARG A 127 10.60 10.08 -26.79
C ARG A 127 10.88 11.24 -27.74
N ASN A 128 12.14 11.67 -27.86
CA ASN A 128 12.55 12.73 -28.80
C ASN A 128 12.24 12.29 -30.24
N ALA A 129 12.69 11.09 -30.63
CA ALA A 129 12.49 10.50 -31.95
C ALA A 129 11.00 10.44 -32.35
N ILE A 130 10.13 10.02 -31.43
CA ILE A 130 8.67 10.01 -31.64
C ILE A 130 8.14 11.45 -31.78
N SER A 131 8.52 12.37 -30.87
CA SER A 131 8.01 13.75 -30.85
C SER A 131 8.38 14.59 -32.08
N LYS A 132 9.43 14.19 -32.81
CA LYS A 132 9.84 14.77 -34.10
C LYS A 132 8.89 14.43 -35.26
N ASN A 133 8.06 13.38 -35.14
CA ASN A 133 6.89 13.20 -36.00
C ASN A 133 5.64 13.74 -35.31
N LYS A 134 5.09 14.81 -35.87
CA LYS A 134 3.74 15.30 -35.54
C LYS A 134 2.87 15.07 -36.76
N ILE A 135 1.74 14.38 -36.56
CA ILE A 135 0.75 14.24 -37.62
C ILE A 135 0.10 15.61 -37.91
N ASP A 136 -0.16 15.83 -39.19
CA ASP A 136 -0.77 17.05 -39.75
C ASP A 136 -2.27 17.17 -39.43
N LYS A 137 -2.97 16.04 -39.36
CA LYS A 137 -4.40 15.92 -39.03
C LYS A 137 -4.67 14.60 -38.30
N PRO A 138 -5.87 14.38 -37.71
CA PRO A 138 -6.20 13.17 -36.95
C PRO A 138 -5.90 11.86 -37.68
N MET A 139 -5.67 10.79 -36.91
CA MET A 139 -5.48 9.43 -37.41
C MET A 139 -6.13 8.43 -36.47
N TYR A 140 -7.01 7.58 -37.00
CA TYR A 140 -7.55 6.45 -36.27
C TYR A 140 -6.52 5.31 -36.24
N VAL A 141 -6.37 4.68 -35.08
CA VAL A 141 -5.40 3.59 -34.83
C VAL A 141 -6.10 2.42 -34.16
N TYR A 142 -5.62 1.21 -34.44
CA TYR A 142 -6.25 -0.05 -34.03
C TYR A 142 -5.24 -0.91 -33.27
N TYR A 143 -5.62 -1.39 -32.10
CA TYR A 143 -4.80 -2.24 -31.23
C TYR A 143 -5.68 -3.22 -30.44
N PHE A 144 -5.07 -4.27 -29.88
CA PHE A 144 -5.68 -5.13 -28.87
C PHE A 144 -5.14 -4.76 -27.50
N GLU A 145 -5.94 -4.91 -26.45
CA GLU A 145 -5.57 -4.65 -25.06
C GLU A 145 -6.26 -5.63 -24.09
N SER A 146 -5.71 -5.77 -22.88
CA SER A 146 -6.39 -6.54 -21.83
C SER A 146 -7.63 -5.78 -21.32
N PRO A 147 -8.78 -6.45 -21.11
CA PRO A 147 -9.94 -5.82 -20.47
C PRO A 147 -9.63 -5.23 -19.08
N GLU A 148 -8.66 -5.80 -18.37
CA GLU A 148 -8.15 -5.34 -17.07
C GLU A 148 -7.61 -3.89 -17.14
N LYS A 149 -7.09 -3.45 -18.29
CA LYS A 149 -6.64 -2.05 -18.51
C LYS A 149 -7.79 -1.04 -18.41
N PHE A 150 -9.02 -1.51 -18.60
CA PHE A 150 -10.28 -0.76 -18.48
C PHE A 150 -11.00 -1.10 -17.16
N ALA A 151 -10.29 -1.63 -16.16
CA ALA A 151 -10.80 -2.16 -14.89
C ALA A 151 -11.77 -3.36 -15.01
N PHE A 152 -11.96 -3.92 -16.21
CA PHE A 152 -12.78 -5.11 -16.42
C PHE A 152 -12.01 -6.38 -16.06
N ASN A 153 -11.92 -6.66 -14.76
CA ASN A 153 -11.19 -7.80 -14.18
C ASN A 153 -11.94 -9.14 -14.36
N LYS A 154 -12.49 -9.36 -15.55
CA LYS A 154 -13.29 -10.53 -15.96
C LYS A 154 -12.90 -10.92 -17.39
N VAL A 155 -12.93 -12.22 -17.68
CA VAL A 155 -12.74 -12.72 -19.05
C VAL A 155 -13.99 -12.42 -19.88
N ILE A 156 -13.86 -11.62 -20.96
CA ILE A 156 -14.98 -11.31 -21.88
C ILE A 156 -15.45 -12.57 -22.62
N ARG A 157 -14.49 -13.35 -23.14
CA ARG A 157 -14.64 -14.70 -23.68
C ARG A 157 -13.29 -15.42 -23.58
N THR A 158 -13.29 -16.74 -23.49
CA THR A 158 -12.06 -17.53 -23.59
C THR A 158 -11.56 -17.59 -25.04
N GLU A 159 -10.28 -17.92 -25.25
CA GLU A 159 -9.67 -18.02 -26.58
C GLU A 159 -10.43 -19.01 -27.49
N ASN A 160 -10.91 -20.11 -26.91
CA ASN A 160 -11.68 -21.17 -27.58
C ASN A 160 -13.16 -20.83 -27.86
N GLN A 161 -13.67 -19.67 -27.42
CA GLN A 161 -15.04 -19.22 -27.70
C GLN A 161 -15.05 -18.24 -28.87
N ASN A 162 -15.89 -18.48 -29.87
CA ASN A 162 -16.02 -17.60 -31.04
C ASN A 162 -16.93 -16.38 -30.81
N GLU A 163 -17.75 -16.40 -29.77
CA GLU A 163 -18.80 -15.42 -29.49
C GLU A 163 -18.61 -14.75 -28.13
N ILE A 164 -19.23 -13.58 -27.95
CA ILE A 164 -19.32 -12.84 -26.68
C ILE A 164 -20.80 -12.82 -26.30
N SER A 165 -21.15 -13.23 -25.08
CA SER A 165 -22.55 -13.21 -24.65
C SER A 165 -23.05 -11.77 -24.44
N LEU A 166 -24.35 -11.55 -24.64
CA LEU A 166 -24.99 -10.25 -24.40
C LEU A 166 -24.77 -9.77 -22.94
N GLU A 167 -24.72 -10.70 -21.99
CA GLU A 167 -24.33 -10.45 -20.60
C GLU A 167 -22.92 -9.86 -20.52
N LYS A 168 -21.89 -10.53 -21.05
CA LYS A 168 -20.50 -10.05 -21.01
C LYS A 168 -20.31 -8.74 -21.76
N PHE A 169 -21.04 -8.54 -22.85
CA PHE A 169 -21.06 -7.27 -23.58
C PHE A 169 -21.64 -6.13 -22.74
N ASN A 170 -22.76 -6.37 -22.05
CA ASN A 170 -23.39 -5.37 -21.18
C ASN A 170 -22.54 -5.08 -19.93
N GLU A 171 -22.01 -6.10 -19.25
CA GLU A 171 -21.08 -5.89 -18.12
C GLU A 171 -19.87 -5.03 -18.52
N PHE A 172 -19.26 -5.34 -19.68
CA PHE A 172 -18.11 -4.59 -20.18
C PHE A 172 -18.49 -3.15 -20.54
N LYS A 173 -19.60 -2.96 -21.26
CA LYS A 173 -20.16 -1.64 -21.60
C LYS A 173 -20.41 -0.80 -20.35
N GLU A 174 -21.11 -1.35 -19.36
CA GLU A 174 -21.44 -0.64 -18.11
C GLU A 174 -20.19 -0.26 -17.31
N THR A 175 -19.15 -1.10 -17.35
CA THR A 175 -17.84 -0.80 -16.77
C THR A 175 -17.16 0.38 -17.47
N ILE A 176 -17.12 0.41 -18.82
CA ILE A 176 -16.34 1.42 -19.54
C ILE A 176 -17.08 2.73 -19.84
N GLN A 177 -18.42 2.72 -19.95
CA GLN A 177 -19.18 3.82 -20.58
C GLN A 177 -19.04 5.18 -19.87
N ASN A 178 -18.68 5.19 -18.57
CA ASN A 178 -18.51 6.42 -17.78
C ASN A 178 -17.07 6.63 -17.27
N HIS A 179 -16.08 5.88 -17.79
CA HIS A 179 -14.67 6.03 -17.40
C HIS A 179 -13.85 6.75 -18.46
N ILE A 180 -13.39 7.96 -18.14
CA ILE A 180 -12.37 8.66 -18.92
C ILE A 180 -11.03 7.96 -18.68
N GLN A 181 -10.36 7.54 -19.75
CA GLN A 181 -9.06 6.85 -19.65
C GLN A 181 -7.89 7.82 -19.48
N ASP A 182 -7.45 7.99 -18.23
CA ASP A 182 -6.07 8.43 -17.96
C ASP A 182 -5.11 7.23 -18.09
N LYS A 183 -4.60 6.99 -19.31
CA LYS A 183 -3.34 6.25 -19.60
C LYS A 183 -2.96 6.35 -21.08
N LEU A 184 -1.69 6.67 -21.36
CA LEU A 184 -1.13 6.69 -22.71
C LEU A 184 -1.26 5.33 -23.43
N LEU A 185 -2.13 5.31 -24.45
CA LEU A 185 -1.72 4.92 -25.80
C LEU A 185 -1.72 6.20 -26.66
N PRO A 186 -0.97 6.27 -27.78
CA PRO A 186 -0.68 7.53 -28.45
C PRO A 186 -1.91 8.17 -29.11
N TYR A 187 -2.03 9.50 -28.93
CA TYR A 187 -3.07 10.40 -29.45
C TYR A 187 -4.50 10.25 -28.90
N ILE A 188 -4.89 11.20 -28.04
CA ILE A 188 -5.91 12.22 -28.36
C ILE A 188 -5.44 13.54 -27.73
N ALA A 189 -5.47 14.64 -28.48
CA ALA A 189 -4.96 15.94 -28.04
C ALA A 189 -6.07 16.90 -27.66
N ASN A 190 -6.42 16.95 -26.37
CA ASN A 190 -6.74 18.24 -25.75
C ASN A 190 -5.43 19.06 -25.63
N LYS A 191 -5.53 20.40 -25.60
CA LYS A 191 -4.38 21.28 -25.89
C LYS A 191 -3.71 21.94 -24.69
N ASP A 192 -4.24 21.75 -23.49
CA ASP A 192 -3.76 22.44 -22.29
C ASP A 192 -2.86 21.57 -21.38
N GLY A 193 -2.88 20.23 -21.49
CA GLY A 193 -2.09 19.30 -20.67
C GLY A 193 -0.72 18.91 -21.26
N LEU A 194 0.13 18.31 -20.44
CA LEU A 194 1.38 17.64 -20.84
C LEU A 194 1.12 16.37 -21.66
N GLN A 195 0.00 15.68 -21.42
CA GLN A 195 -0.36 14.44 -22.12
C GLN A 195 -1.72 14.52 -22.87
N GLY A 196 -2.43 15.64 -22.77
CA GLY A 196 -3.69 15.89 -23.49
C GLY A 196 -4.67 16.73 -22.68
N SER A 197 -5.67 16.07 -22.10
CA SER A 197 -6.70 16.70 -21.25
C SER A 197 -6.13 17.14 -19.91
N ALA A 198 -5.99 18.44 -19.70
CA ALA A 198 -5.82 18.98 -18.35
C ALA A 198 -7.18 19.22 -17.71
N ASN A 199 -7.32 18.84 -16.43
CA ASN A 199 -8.47 19.19 -15.62
C ASN A 199 -8.38 20.69 -15.23
N LYS A 200 -9.39 21.47 -15.59
CA LYS A 200 -9.48 22.90 -15.24
C LYS A 200 -10.16 23.04 -13.87
N LEU A 201 -9.36 23.17 -12.83
CA LEU A 201 -9.83 23.44 -11.47
C LEU A 201 -10.15 24.93 -11.31
N ASN A 202 -11.41 25.22 -10.95
CA ASN A 202 -11.91 26.52 -10.53
C ASN A 202 -13.05 26.27 -9.51
N GLY A 203 -12.81 26.60 -8.24
CA GLY A 203 -13.64 26.12 -7.12
C GLY A 203 -13.11 24.83 -6.50
N GLU A 204 -13.99 23.93 -6.06
CA GLU A 204 -13.62 22.68 -5.38
C GLU A 204 -13.70 21.46 -6.32
N THR A 205 -12.73 20.57 -6.24
CA THR A 205 -12.76 19.22 -6.81
C THR A 205 -12.41 18.20 -5.73
N LYS A 206 -13.12 17.07 -5.70
CA LYS A 206 -13.04 16.10 -4.62
C LYS A 206 -13.03 14.67 -5.15
N ILE A 207 -12.12 13.86 -4.63
CA ILE A 207 -12.12 12.41 -4.81
C ILE A 207 -12.28 11.74 -3.43
N LYS A 208 -13.20 10.78 -3.36
CA LYS A 208 -13.38 9.90 -2.20
C LYS A 208 -13.00 8.49 -2.63
N ILE A 209 -12.08 7.87 -1.91
CA ILE A 209 -11.55 6.54 -2.21
C ILE A 209 -12.01 5.60 -1.09
N PRO A 210 -12.81 4.56 -1.38
CA PRO A 210 -13.16 3.56 -0.39
C PRO A 210 -11.90 2.91 0.16
N MET A 211 -11.83 2.73 1.49
CA MET A 211 -10.66 2.10 2.12
C MET A 211 -10.48 0.64 1.67
N SER A 212 -11.54 0.00 1.16
CA SER A 212 -11.51 -1.32 0.50
C SER A 212 -10.61 -1.40 -0.74
N GLU A 213 -10.40 -0.30 -1.45
CA GLU A 213 -9.57 -0.25 -2.66
C GLU A 213 -8.08 0.00 -2.37
N LEU A 214 -7.74 0.25 -1.11
CA LEU A 214 -6.37 0.50 -0.64
C LEU A 214 -5.90 -0.61 0.28
N LYS A 215 -4.58 -0.74 0.42
CA LYS A 215 -3.99 -1.64 1.42
C LYS A 215 -3.95 -0.89 2.77
N PRO A 216 -4.32 -1.53 3.89
CA PRO A 216 -4.16 -0.94 5.21
C PRO A 216 -2.69 -0.85 5.61
N TYR A 217 -2.37 0.06 6.53
CA TYR A 217 -1.03 0.27 7.09
C TYR A 217 0.05 0.52 6.01
N LYS A 218 -0.29 1.38 5.04
CA LYS A 218 0.60 1.82 3.95
C LYS A 218 0.73 3.33 3.91
N ARG A 219 1.91 3.80 3.51
CA ARG A 219 2.07 5.18 3.04
C ARG A 219 1.82 5.27 1.54
N TYR A 220 1.08 6.29 1.15
CA TYR A 220 0.77 6.65 -0.22
C TYR A 220 1.22 8.08 -0.54
N VAL A 221 1.67 8.31 -1.76
CA VAL A 221 1.91 9.65 -2.31
C VAL A 221 0.78 9.99 -3.27
N PHE A 222 0.07 11.08 -3.01
CA PHE A 222 -0.75 11.76 -4.02
C PHE A 222 0.14 12.76 -4.76
N SER A 223 0.25 12.63 -6.09
CA SER A 223 1.11 13.50 -6.91
C SER A 223 0.47 13.84 -8.26
N GLY A 224 0.95 14.91 -8.87
CA GLY A 224 0.51 15.35 -10.20
C GLY A 224 1.27 16.58 -10.66
N TYR A 225 0.77 17.21 -11.72
CA TYR A 225 1.31 18.47 -12.23
C TYR A 225 0.27 19.58 -12.14
N SER A 226 0.70 20.79 -11.78
CA SER A 226 -0.13 22.00 -11.71
C SER A 226 0.43 23.13 -12.55
N LYS A 227 -0.46 23.97 -13.09
CA LYS A 227 -0.12 25.16 -13.89
C LYS A 227 -1.16 26.27 -13.69
N ASP A 228 -0.69 27.51 -13.60
CA ASP A 228 -1.49 28.73 -13.68
C ASP A 228 -0.89 29.67 -14.75
N PRO A 229 -1.54 29.83 -15.92
CA PRO A 229 -1.07 30.73 -16.97
C PRO A 229 -0.90 32.20 -16.55
N LEU A 230 -1.52 32.62 -15.43
CA LEU A 230 -1.48 33.98 -14.92
C LEU A 230 -0.63 34.13 -13.64
N THR A 231 -0.21 33.03 -13.01
CA THR A 231 0.56 33.01 -11.74
C THR A 231 -0.06 33.89 -10.65
N SER A 232 -1.39 33.86 -10.52
CA SER A 232 -2.16 34.69 -9.58
C SER A 232 -2.91 33.89 -8.51
N ASN A 233 -3.02 32.58 -8.69
CA ASN A 233 -3.96 31.73 -7.95
C ASN A 233 -3.21 30.66 -7.13
N SER A 234 -3.83 30.17 -6.07
CA SER A 234 -3.31 29.03 -5.28
C SER A 234 -4.34 27.92 -5.18
N ILE A 235 -3.86 26.71 -4.90
CA ILE A 235 -4.68 25.51 -4.70
C ILE A 235 -4.45 25.03 -3.28
N ILE A 236 -5.52 24.96 -2.48
CA ILE A 236 -5.48 24.31 -1.16
C ILE A 236 -5.68 22.81 -1.39
N VAL A 237 -4.75 21.99 -0.91
CA VAL A 237 -4.81 20.53 -0.97
C VAL A 237 -5.16 20.03 0.43
N LYS A 238 -6.33 19.41 0.59
CA LYS A 238 -6.70 18.73 1.82
C LYS A 238 -6.71 17.22 1.61
N ILE A 239 -6.02 16.49 2.49
CA ILE A 239 -6.03 15.02 2.47
C ILE A 239 -6.49 14.56 3.84
N LYS A 240 -7.68 13.94 3.89
CA LYS A 240 -8.22 13.28 5.07
C LYS A 240 -8.01 11.77 4.93
N ALA A 241 -7.08 11.25 5.70
CA ALA A 241 -6.67 9.85 5.74
C ALA A 241 -6.53 9.42 7.22
N LYS A 242 -5.42 8.75 7.61
CA LYS A 242 -5.03 8.59 9.03
C LYS A 242 -5.05 9.91 9.81
N GLU A 243 -4.63 10.98 9.15
CA GLU A 243 -4.64 12.36 9.65
C GLU A 243 -5.41 13.25 8.65
N GLU A 244 -5.87 14.43 9.08
CA GLU A 244 -6.35 15.47 8.15
C GLU A 244 -5.26 16.52 7.95
N LYS A 245 -4.59 16.47 6.79
CA LYS A 245 -3.55 17.42 6.39
C LYS A 245 -4.14 18.50 5.46
N THR A 246 -3.63 19.72 5.56
CA THR A 246 -3.99 20.85 4.69
C THR A 246 -2.71 21.56 4.25
N ASP A 247 -2.45 21.51 2.95
CA ASP A 247 -1.28 22.08 2.28
C ASP A 247 -1.69 23.16 1.27
N TYR A 248 -0.73 24.01 0.90
CA TYR A 248 -0.92 25.09 -0.08
C TYR A 248 0.04 24.91 -1.25
N LEU A 249 -0.52 24.77 -2.45
CA LEU A 249 0.19 24.65 -3.71
C LEU A 249 0.10 25.97 -4.49
N VAL A 250 1.25 26.46 -4.97
CA VAL A 250 1.36 27.65 -5.83
C VAL A 250 1.81 27.19 -7.22
N PRO A 251 0.91 27.14 -8.22
CA PRO A 251 1.27 26.73 -9.58
C PRO A 251 2.06 27.82 -10.33
N GLU A 252 2.94 27.41 -11.24
CA GLU A 252 3.69 28.32 -12.11
C GLU A 252 3.06 28.46 -13.51
N GLN A 253 3.65 29.31 -14.37
CA GLN A 253 3.25 29.44 -15.78
C GLN A 253 3.48 28.15 -16.59
N GLY A 254 4.47 27.35 -16.17
CA GLY A 254 4.72 25.99 -16.65
C GLY A 254 4.08 24.95 -15.73
N TYR A 255 4.10 23.68 -16.15
CA TYR A 255 3.65 22.57 -15.30
C TYR A 255 4.72 22.19 -14.28
N THR A 256 4.45 22.45 -13.00
CA THR A 256 5.28 22.02 -11.86
C THR A 256 4.71 20.75 -11.23
N LYS A 257 5.59 19.81 -10.86
CA LYS A 257 5.24 18.57 -10.15
C LYS A 257 4.98 18.88 -8.67
N PHE A 258 3.93 18.30 -8.10
CA PHE A 258 3.66 18.31 -6.66
C PHE A 258 3.47 16.89 -6.14
N SER A 259 3.77 16.66 -4.86
CA SER A 259 3.66 15.37 -4.17
C SER A 259 3.31 15.61 -2.69
N TYR A 260 2.30 14.91 -2.17
CA TYR A 260 1.86 14.97 -0.78
C TYR A 260 1.69 13.56 -0.18
N GLU A 261 2.22 13.33 1.01
CA GLU A 261 2.24 12.02 1.68
C GLU A 261 1.09 11.85 2.68
N PHE A 262 0.34 10.75 2.53
CA PHE A 262 -0.69 10.31 3.47
C PHE A 262 -0.54 8.83 3.83
N GLU A 263 -1.12 8.42 4.94
CA GLU A 263 -1.05 7.05 5.44
C GLU A 263 -2.46 6.46 5.57
N THR A 264 -2.60 5.17 5.30
CA THR A 264 -3.82 4.39 5.54
C THR A 264 -3.74 3.65 6.87
N THR A 265 -4.87 3.62 7.56
CA THR A 265 -5.08 2.87 8.82
C THR A 265 -5.65 1.48 8.52
N GLU A 266 -6.51 0.97 9.40
CA GLU A 266 -7.23 -0.30 9.30
C GLU A 266 -8.05 -0.43 8.01
N LYS A 267 -8.32 -1.67 7.59
CA LYS A 267 -9.06 -1.96 6.35
C LYS A 267 -10.49 -1.39 6.35
N ASP A 268 -11.12 -1.36 7.53
CA ASP A 268 -12.51 -0.94 7.71
C ASP A 268 -12.62 0.52 8.21
N SER A 269 -11.52 1.28 8.12
CA SER A 269 -11.49 2.72 8.40
C SER A 269 -12.31 3.55 7.40
N SER A 270 -12.57 4.81 7.76
CA SER A 270 -13.30 5.74 6.90
C SER A 270 -12.61 6.00 5.56
N ASN A 271 -13.41 6.21 4.51
CA ASN A 271 -12.95 6.50 3.16
C ASN A 271 -11.98 7.68 3.14
N ILE A 272 -10.89 7.55 2.38
CA ILE A 272 -9.90 8.61 2.17
C ILE A 272 -10.55 9.72 1.31
N GLU A 273 -10.44 10.97 1.73
CA GLU A 273 -10.99 12.13 1.02
C GLU A 273 -9.88 13.12 0.67
N ILE A 274 -9.62 13.27 -0.63
CA ILE A 274 -8.69 14.28 -1.15
C ILE A 274 -9.51 15.38 -1.82
N THR A 275 -9.30 16.62 -1.37
CA THR A 275 -10.02 17.81 -1.82
C THR A 275 -9.04 18.86 -2.31
N LEU A 276 -9.31 19.42 -3.48
CA LEU A 276 -8.53 20.45 -4.14
C LEU A 276 -9.40 21.69 -4.29
N ILE A 277 -8.99 22.81 -3.68
CA ILE A 277 -9.76 24.06 -3.67
C ILE A 277 -8.92 25.14 -4.36
N GLY A 278 -9.25 25.44 -5.62
CA GLY A 278 -8.51 26.39 -6.47
C GLY A 278 -9.22 27.74 -6.61
N SER A 279 -8.54 28.83 -6.28
CA SER A 279 -9.06 30.21 -6.30
C SER A 279 -8.86 30.92 -7.64
N GLY A 280 -9.13 30.25 -8.77
CA GLY A 280 -9.00 30.82 -10.11
C GLY A 280 -9.06 29.78 -11.23
N THR A 281 -8.59 30.11 -12.43
CA THR A 281 -8.41 29.12 -13.51
C THR A 281 -7.05 28.46 -13.37
N THR A 282 -7.00 27.33 -12.69
CA THR A 282 -5.80 26.48 -12.58
C THR A 282 -5.97 25.20 -13.38
N TYR A 283 -4.86 24.64 -13.86
CA TYR A 283 -4.83 23.43 -14.68
C TYR A 283 -4.04 22.33 -13.98
N LEU A 284 -4.61 21.13 -13.96
CA LEU A 284 -4.04 19.93 -13.35
C LEU A 284 -3.93 18.81 -14.38
N ASP A 285 -2.83 18.05 -14.35
CA ASP A 285 -2.61 16.92 -15.26
C ASP A 285 -1.84 15.79 -14.56
N ASN A 286 -2.06 14.55 -14.98
CA ASN A 286 -1.46 13.31 -14.46
C ASN A 286 -1.58 13.14 -12.94
N LEU A 287 -2.77 13.39 -12.39
CA LEU A 287 -3.08 13.10 -10.98
C LEU A 287 -2.98 11.60 -10.71
N SER A 288 -2.23 11.21 -9.68
CA SER A 288 -1.91 9.81 -9.38
C SER A 288 -1.72 9.57 -7.89
N ILE A 289 -1.96 8.31 -7.47
CA ILE A 289 -1.74 7.84 -6.09
C ILE A 289 -0.88 6.58 -6.16
N THR A 290 0.24 6.56 -5.43
CA THR A 290 1.24 5.48 -5.48
C THR A 290 1.57 4.97 -4.08
N GLU A 291 1.58 3.66 -3.87
CA GLU A 291 2.05 3.01 -2.63
C GLU A 291 3.57 3.12 -2.51
N LEU A 292 4.08 3.62 -1.38
CA LEU A 292 5.52 3.68 -1.10
C LEU A 292 6.00 2.44 -0.33
N ASN A 293 5.59 2.35 0.93
CA ASN A 293 6.08 1.38 1.91
C ASN A 293 4.98 1.02 2.92
N SER A 294 5.20 -0.07 3.65
CA SER A 294 4.39 -0.37 4.84
C SER A 294 4.79 0.56 5.98
N THR A 295 3.80 1.13 6.65
CA THR A 295 4.00 1.83 7.92
C THR A 295 3.95 0.80 9.05
N PRO A 296 4.93 0.77 9.97
CA PRO A 296 4.88 -0.10 11.13
C PRO A 296 3.89 0.47 12.15
N GLU A 297 2.61 0.17 11.96
CA GLU A 297 1.59 0.34 12.99
C GLU A 297 1.86 -0.71 14.08
N ILE A 298 2.11 -0.28 15.32
CA ILE A 298 2.04 -1.19 16.46
C ILE A 298 0.56 -1.38 16.73
N LEU A 299 0.04 -2.57 16.42
CA LEU A 299 -1.23 -3.00 17.00
C LEU A 299 -0.99 -3.15 18.49
N ASP A 300 -1.72 -2.41 19.32
CA ASP A 300 -1.54 -2.45 20.78
C ASP A 300 -1.67 -3.89 21.27
N GLU A 301 -0.58 -4.43 21.83
CA GLU A 301 -0.65 -5.68 22.58
C GLU A 301 -1.59 -5.44 23.77
N PRO A 302 -2.48 -6.40 24.10
CA PRO A 302 -3.46 -6.21 25.17
C PRO A 302 -2.72 -5.88 26.47
N GLU A 303 -2.94 -4.66 26.98
CA GLU A 303 -2.17 -4.11 28.11
C GLU A 303 -2.08 -5.13 29.25
N VAL A 304 -0.87 -5.32 29.78
CA VAL A 304 -0.66 -6.22 30.92
C VAL A 304 -1.46 -5.66 32.10
N LYS A 305 -2.59 -6.31 32.41
CA LYS A 305 -3.53 -5.89 33.44
C LYS A 305 -2.84 -5.92 34.82
N ILE A 306 -2.27 -4.79 35.22
CA ILE A 306 -1.72 -4.56 36.56
C ILE A 306 -2.91 -4.40 37.52
N PRO A 307 -3.03 -5.23 38.57
CA PRO A 307 -4.05 -5.06 39.61
C PRO A 307 -3.88 -3.72 40.33
N THR A 308 -4.98 -3.02 40.58
CA THR A 308 -4.98 -1.80 41.38
C THR A 308 -4.67 -2.07 42.84
N ASP A 309 -4.17 -1.06 43.55
CA ASP A 309 -3.81 -1.15 44.97
C ASP A 309 -5.01 -1.58 45.84
N GLN A 310 -6.23 -1.18 45.45
CA GLN A 310 -7.46 -1.60 46.10
C GLN A 310 -7.82 -3.07 45.78
N GLU A 311 -7.63 -3.55 44.54
CA GLU A 311 -7.79 -4.98 44.22
C GLU A 311 -6.77 -5.85 44.98
N ILE A 312 -5.55 -5.35 45.18
CA ILE A 312 -4.52 -6.01 46.00
C ILE A 312 -4.97 -6.07 47.46
N ILE A 313 -5.41 -4.96 48.06
CA ILE A 313 -5.93 -4.96 49.44
C ILE A 313 -7.15 -5.88 49.57
N ASP A 314 -8.09 -5.82 48.63
CA ASP A 314 -9.30 -6.64 48.62
C ASP A 314 -9.01 -8.13 48.48
N ALA A 315 -7.99 -8.49 47.70
CA ALA A 315 -7.55 -9.87 47.54
C ALA A 315 -7.10 -10.53 48.85
N HIS A 316 -6.62 -9.73 49.81
CA HIS A 316 -6.08 -10.20 51.08
C HIS A 316 -7.09 -10.11 52.24
N LYS A 317 -8.29 -9.55 52.03
CA LYS A 317 -9.34 -9.39 53.07
C LYS A 317 -9.76 -10.69 53.75
N ILE A 318 -9.67 -11.83 53.05
CA ILE A 318 -9.97 -13.15 53.60
C ILE A 318 -8.66 -13.89 53.83
N TYR A 319 -8.34 -14.18 55.09
CA TYR A 319 -7.09 -14.80 55.51
C TYR A 319 -7.31 -15.86 56.60
N PHE A 320 -6.33 -16.73 56.79
CA PHE A 320 -6.31 -17.73 57.86
C PHE A 320 -4.92 -17.83 58.49
N ALA A 321 -4.85 -17.83 59.82
CA ALA A 321 -3.61 -17.97 60.57
C ALA A 321 -3.27 -19.45 60.80
N ASP A 322 -2.09 -19.89 60.34
CA ASP A 322 -1.49 -21.16 60.73
C ASP A 322 -0.94 -21.02 62.16
N LEU A 323 -1.49 -21.77 63.11
CA LEU A 323 -1.22 -21.63 64.54
C LEU A 323 -0.55 -22.88 65.11
N ASN A 324 0.49 -22.66 65.92
CA ASN A 324 1.11 -23.66 66.76
C ASN A 324 0.66 -23.49 68.22
N PHE A 325 0.18 -24.55 68.86
CA PHE A 325 -0.25 -24.54 70.26
C PHE A 325 0.83 -25.15 71.17
N ASN A 326 1.19 -24.44 72.24
CA ASN A 326 2.12 -24.92 73.25
C ASN A 326 1.35 -25.39 74.50
N PRO A 327 1.19 -26.72 74.71
CA PRO A 327 0.38 -27.25 75.82
C PRO A 327 0.99 -26.97 77.20
N SER A 328 2.28 -26.69 77.30
CA SER A 328 2.96 -26.39 78.57
C SER A 328 2.76 -24.96 79.06
N THR A 329 2.29 -24.05 78.19
CA THR A 329 2.04 -22.63 78.53
C THR A 329 0.63 -22.16 78.20
N GLY A 330 -0.16 -22.95 77.47
CA GLY A 330 -1.49 -22.57 76.98
C GLY A 330 -1.46 -21.55 75.83
N ASN A 331 -0.28 -21.07 75.43
CA ASN A 331 -0.14 -20.06 74.39
C ASN A 331 -0.26 -20.67 72.99
N THR A 332 -0.96 -19.95 72.11
CA THR A 332 -0.85 -20.08 70.65
C THR A 332 0.20 -19.12 70.09
N TYR A 333 0.88 -19.55 69.04
CA TYR A 333 1.86 -18.76 68.30
C TYR A 333 1.60 -18.88 66.79
N ILE A 334 1.91 -17.85 66.03
CA ILE A 334 1.66 -17.83 64.58
C ILE A 334 2.85 -18.47 63.84
N ASN A 335 2.59 -19.50 63.03
CA ASN A 335 3.54 -20.10 62.09
C ASN A 335 3.59 -19.33 60.77
N GLY A 336 2.43 -18.88 60.30
CA GLY A 336 2.27 -18.15 59.04
C GLY A 336 0.83 -17.75 58.75
N MET A 337 0.61 -17.10 57.62
CA MET A 337 -0.69 -16.65 57.15
C MET A 337 -0.98 -17.18 55.75
N TYR A 338 -2.15 -17.77 55.54
CA TYR A 338 -2.72 -17.99 54.20
C TYR A 338 -3.61 -16.81 53.83
N PHE A 339 -3.55 -16.37 52.56
CA PHE A 339 -4.60 -15.54 51.96
C PHE A 339 -5.52 -16.43 51.12
N ALA A 340 -6.84 -16.28 51.26
CA ALA A 340 -7.79 -17.24 50.70
C ALA A 340 -7.97 -17.02 49.18
N PRO A 341 -7.81 -18.06 48.34
CA PRO A 341 -8.07 -17.95 46.91
C PRO A 341 -9.59 -17.92 46.66
N THR A 342 -10.06 -16.93 45.90
CA THR A 342 -11.45 -16.77 45.47
C THR A 342 -11.54 -16.75 43.95
N GLN A 343 -12.76 -16.74 43.40
CA GLN A 343 -12.98 -16.66 41.96
C GLN A 343 -12.50 -15.34 41.33
N THR A 344 -12.34 -14.26 42.13
CA THR A 344 -12.06 -12.91 41.64
C THR A 344 -10.68 -12.38 42.03
N ASN A 345 -10.05 -12.90 43.09
CA ASN A 345 -8.79 -12.33 43.60
C ASN A 345 -7.50 -12.97 43.05
N LYS A 346 -7.60 -14.03 42.22
CA LYS A 346 -6.44 -14.82 41.79
C LYS A 346 -5.35 -13.98 41.11
N GLU A 347 -5.72 -13.10 40.18
CA GLU A 347 -4.78 -12.23 39.46
C GLU A 347 -3.99 -11.32 40.42
N ALA A 348 -4.67 -10.71 41.38
CA ALA A 348 -4.07 -9.85 42.40
C ALA A 348 -3.18 -10.60 43.40
N LEU A 349 -3.56 -11.83 43.78
CA LEU A 349 -2.69 -12.70 44.60
C LEU A 349 -1.46 -13.18 43.81
N ASP A 350 -1.62 -13.55 42.53
CA ASP A 350 -0.52 -14.03 41.69
C ASP A 350 0.53 -12.93 41.46
N TYR A 351 0.10 -11.67 41.21
CA TYR A 351 0.94 -10.49 40.96
C TYR A 351 1.91 -10.15 42.10
N ILE A 352 1.48 -10.27 43.36
CA ILE A 352 2.34 -10.06 44.53
C ILE A 352 3.37 -11.18 44.65
N GLN A 353 4.66 -10.83 44.68
CA GLN A 353 5.75 -11.81 44.83
C GLN A 353 6.33 -11.86 46.25
N LYS A 354 6.34 -10.73 46.95
CA LYS A 354 7.03 -10.55 48.24
C LYS A 354 6.08 -10.02 49.32
N TYR A 355 6.44 -10.31 50.56
CA TYR A 355 5.80 -9.73 51.74
C TYR A 355 6.87 -9.21 52.71
N ARG A 356 6.63 -8.03 53.28
CA ARG A 356 7.36 -7.47 54.43
C ARG A 356 6.50 -7.56 55.68
N VAL A 357 7.10 -7.86 56.83
CA VAL A 357 6.34 -8.14 58.06
C VAL A 357 6.92 -7.41 59.27
N GLU A 358 6.05 -6.75 60.03
CA GLU A 358 6.32 -6.22 61.36
C GLU A 358 5.50 -7.02 62.38
N ALA A 359 6.12 -7.65 63.39
CA ALA A 359 5.43 -8.61 64.26
C ALA A 359 5.83 -8.47 65.74
N THR A 360 4.88 -8.74 66.64
CA THR A 360 5.16 -8.87 68.07
C THR A 360 5.67 -10.26 68.42
N LEU A 361 6.94 -10.32 68.83
CA LEU A 361 7.60 -11.54 69.29
C LEU A 361 7.41 -11.79 70.78
N GLN A 362 7.70 -13.03 71.18
CA GLN A 362 7.51 -13.50 72.55
C GLN A 362 8.32 -12.72 73.59
N TYR A 363 9.56 -12.32 73.29
CA TYR A 363 10.45 -11.63 74.23
C TYR A 363 10.91 -10.26 73.74
N SER A 364 11.22 -10.10 72.45
CA SER A 364 11.74 -8.83 71.88
C SER A 364 10.67 -7.76 71.58
N GLY A 365 9.38 -8.06 71.76
CA GLY A 365 8.29 -7.12 71.45
C GLY A 365 8.05 -6.94 69.95
N PHE A 366 7.49 -5.79 69.55
CA PHE A 366 7.13 -5.49 68.16
C PHE A 366 8.35 -5.01 67.37
N LYS A 367 8.75 -5.74 66.33
CA LYS A 367 9.86 -5.39 65.43
C LYS A 367 9.58 -5.76 63.97
N ASP A 368 10.23 -5.06 63.04
CA ASP A 368 10.34 -5.52 61.66
C ASP A 368 11.16 -6.84 61.63
N ILE A 369 10.63 -7.86 60.96
CA ILE A 369 11.27 -9.18 60.81
C ILE A 369 11.71 -9.45 59.34
N GLY A 370 11.66 -8.42 58.50
CA GLY A 370 12.19 -8.36 57.15
C GLY A 370 11.18 -8.65 56.03
N THR A 371 11.72 -8.71 54.81
CA THR A 371 11.00 -9.01 53.57
C THR A 371 11.41 -10.38 53.05
N LYS A 372 10.46 -11.20 52.59
CA LYS A 372 10.71 -12.46 51.88
C LYS A 372 9.71 -12.70 50.76
N ASP A 373 10.10 -13.52 49.80
CA ASP A 373 9.21 -14.03 48.75
C ASP A 373 8.10 -14.91 49.35
N LYS A 374 6.96 -14.99 48.66
CA LYS A 374 5.82 -15.83 49.07
C LYS A 374 6.11 -17.32 48.89
N GLU A 375 5.55 -18.16 49.76
CA GLU A 375 5.43 -19.59 49.48
C GLU A 375 4.06 -19.88 48.84
N MET A 376 4.01 -20.83 47.90
CA MET A 376 2.75 -21.30 47.30
C MET A 376 2.32 -22.64 47.91
N ARG A 377 1.46 -22.58 48.93
CA ARG A 377 0.93 -23.76 49.64
C ARG A 377 -0.55 -23.97 49.33
N ASN A 378 -1.03 -25.21 49.39
CA ASN A 378 -2.45 -25.51 49.26
C ASN A 378 -3.22 -24.83 50.41
N TYR A 379 -4.34 -24.17 50.10
CA TYR A 379 -5.08 -23.42 51.11
C TYR A 379 -5.54 -24.30 52.28
N LEU A 380 -5.31 -23.86 53.52
CA LEU A 380 -5.55 -24.61 54.77
C LEU A 380 -4.81 -25.97 54.87
N GLY A 381 -3.87 -26.27 53.96
CA GLY A 381 -3.17 -27.56 53.89
C GLY A 381 -3.96 -28.70 53.25
N ASP A 382 -5.19 -28.47 52.81
CA ASP A 382 -6.02 -29.49 52.14
C ASP A 382 -5.47 -29.80 50.72
N PRO A 383 -5.10 -31.06 50.40
CA PRO A 383 -4.63 -31.45 49.06
C PRO A 383 -5.59 -31.13 47.91
N ASN A 384 -6.89 -30.95 48.20
CA ASN A 384 -7.94 -30.69 47.21
C ASN A 384 -8.16 -29.18 46.97
N GLN A 385 -7.63 -28.31 47.84
CA GLN A 385 -7.71 -26.87 47.66
C GLN A 385 -6.60 -26.34 46.74
N PRO A 386 -6.86 -25.27 45.95
CA PRO A 386 -5.84 -24.66 45.12
C PRO A 386 -4.68 -24.08 45.95
N LYS A 387 -3.52 -23.98 45.32
CA LYS A 387 -2.37 -23.27 45.89
C LYS A 387 -2.63 -21.77 45.93
N THR A 388 -2.25 -21.16 47.05
CA THR A 388 -2.40 -19.73 47.32
C THR A 388 -1.16 -19.18 48.01
N ASN A 389 -1.10 -17.86 48.15
CA ASN A 389 -0.04 -17.15 48.85
C ASN A 389 -0.04 -17.53 50.34
N TYR A 390 1.10 -18.06 50.82
CA TYR A 390 1.39 -18.34 52.21
C TYR A 390 2.62 -17.55 52.68
N VAL A 391 2.45 -16.78 53.75
CA VAL A 391 3.53 -16.02 54.40
C VAL A 391 4.10 -16.88 55.53
N ASN A 392 5.20 -17.58 55.28
CA ASN A 392 5.83 -18.46 56.25
C ASN A 392 6.62 -17.67 57.31
N LEU A 393 5.92 -17.13 58.31
CA LEU A 393 6.49 -16.29 59.36
C LEU A 393 7.61 -16.99 60.17
N ARG A 394 7.60 -18.32 60.30
CA ARG A 394 8.73 -19.08 60.88
C ARG A 394 10.06 -18.90 60.15
N SER A 395 10.04 -18.48 58.88
CA SER A 395 11.25 -18.30 58.06
C SER A 395 11.88 -16.90 58.15
N TYR A 396 11.17 -15.92 58.73
CA TYR A 396 11.61 -14.51 58.79
C TYR A 396 12.66 -14.30 59.89
N PHE A 397 13.25 -13.10 59.97
CA PHE A 397 14.37 -12.79 60.86
C PHE A 397 13.93 -12.56 62.33
N THR A 398 13.18 -13.52 62.90
CA THR A 398 12.70 -13.42 64.29
C THR A 398 13.82 -13.57 65.31
N GLY A 399 14.90 -14.30 64.98
CA GLY A 399 15.93 -14.73 65.93
C GLY A 399 15.62 -16.09 66.58
N GLY A 400 14.67 -16.86 66.04
CA GLY A 400 14.19 -18.13 66.60
C GLY A 400 13.02 -17.96 67.57
N GLU A 401 12.67 -16.73 67.93
CA GLU A 401 11.49 -16.40 68.72
C GLU A 401 10.18 -16.80 68.03
N ASN A 402 9.17 -17.09 68.85
CA ASN A 402 7.79 -17.27 68.40
C ASN A 402 7.08 -15.92 68.21
N ILE A 403 6.17 -15.85 67.25
CA ILE A 403 5.29 -14.69 67.01
C ILE A 403 4.00 -14.89 67.81
N MET A 404 3.59 -13.86 68.55
CA MET A 404 2.43 -13.91 69.45
C MET A 404 1.11 -13.78 68.68
N THR A 405 0.12 -14.62 69.00
CA THR A 405 -1.29 -14.34 68.68
C THR A 405 -1.83 -13.21 69.54
N TYR A 406 -2.89 -12.52 69.07
CA TYR A 406 -3.59 -11.45 69.80
C TYR A 406 -2.66 -10.31 70.27
N LYS A 407 -1.63 -10.02 69.49
CA LYS A 407 -0.77 -8.85 69.60
C LYS A 407 -0.45 -8.32 68.22
N LYS A 408 -0.04 -7.06 68.15
CA LYS A 408 0.28 -6.34 66.92
C LYS A 408 1.12 -7.14 65.90
N LEU A 409 0.58 -7.27 64.69
CA LEU A 409 1.17 -7.90 63.51
C LEU A 409 0.71 -7.13 62.27
N ARG A 410 1.65 -6.78 61.39
CA ARG A 410 1.38 -6.13 60.11
C ARG A 410 2.07 -6.88 58.98
N ILE A 411 1.33 -7.12 57.91
CA ILE A 411 1.87 -7.70 56.68
C ILE A 411 1.63 -6.71 55.55
N TYR A 412 2.72 -6.38 54.88
CA TYR A 412 2.77 -5.51 53.71
C TYR A 412 3.01 -6.40 52.48
N ALA A 413 2.11 -6.36 51.50
CA ALA A 413 2.36 -6.92 50.18
C ALA A 413 3.31 -5.99 49.43
N ILE A 414 4.28 -6.57 48.71
CA ILE A 414 5.21 -5.82 47.88
C ILE A 414 5.04 -6.25 46.43
N THR A 415 4.71 -5.28 45.59
CA THR A 415 4.49 -5.46 44.15
C THR A 415 5.83 -5.67 43.41
N PRO A 416 5.82 -6.14 42.15
CA PRO A 416 7.04 -6.25 41.33
C PRO A 416 7.73 -4.91 41.01
N ASP A 417 7.03 -3.79 41.18
CA ASP A 417 7.53 -2.40 41.08
C ASP A 417 7.82 -1.77 42.46
N ASP A 418 8.12 -2.61 43.47
CA ASP A 418 8.58 -2.25 44.82
C ASP A 418 7.66 -1.28 45.61
N ARG A 419 6.35 -1.26 45.32
CA ARG A 419 5.36 -0.53 46.13
C ARG A 419 4.89 -1.41 47.31
N GLU A 420 4.99 -0.87 48.52
CA GLU A 420 4.52 -1.55 49.75
C GLU A 420 3.05 -1.18 50.07
N LEU A 421 2.18 -2.18 50.18
CA LEU A 421 0.76 -2.02 50.51
C LEU A 421 0.41 -2.80 51.79
N LEU A 422 -0.13 -2.12 52.81
CA LEU A 422 -0.58 -2.77 54.04
C LEU A 422 -1.83 -3.62 53.78
N VAL A 423 -1.67 -4.95 53.76
CA VAL A 423 -2.75 -5.91 53.44
C VAL A 423 -3.32 -6.65 54.64
N LEU A 424 -2.63 -6.62 55.78
CA LEU A 424 -3.13 -7.13 57.06
C LEU A 424 -2.61 -6.26 58.21
N SER A 425 -3.52 -5.83 59.09
CA SER A 425 -3.18 -5.35 60.43
C SER A 425 -3.99 -6.14 61.46
N VAL A 426 -3.29 -6.71 62.43
CA VAL A 426 -3.81 -7.07 63.75
C VAL A 426 -3.12 -6.11 64.70
N ASP A 427 -3.84 -5.48 65.63
CA ASP A 427 -3.27 -4.51 66.57
C ASP A 427 -3.52 -4.95 68.02
#